data_AF-A0A8H6XPG8-F1
#
_entry.id   AF-A0A8H6XPG8-F1
#
_cell.length_a   1.000
_cell.length_b   1.000
_cell.length_c   1.000
_cell.angle_alpha   90.00
_cell.angle_beta   90.00
_cell.angle_gamma   90.00
#
_symmetry.space_group_name_H-M   'P 1'
#
loop_
_entity.id
_entity.type
_entity.pdbx_description
1 polymer ?
#
loop_
_entity_poly.entity_id
_entity_poly.type
_entity_poly.pdbx_seq_one_letter_code
_entity_poly.pdbx_strand_id
1 'polypeptide(L)'
;MDNAPSVPGINPGPPISLSERPLREKLVDELRLIAGAMGLKLPPNTKKDKMRDAINRALVNDDGIANDPQWLPLLAHRSAPKAGGKTSAGKALEEQVEASRPPQAPTGANKTLLAQNLKTDPPGQFTRLALSGPQAKAVNISNSENGSDSSEGENIGVSPPRTPELGLHRFHSGWSNFADWVNDCTSSERKFTYRQSQRLWTEHFSRRLLVFHNKIHTFLCSAHPNTRVLSDAVRTTIGVDGGVLATAMTHGCVECTHVKRFRSDLVAEGAVFGRDYELAEMDNGIEAPPPDIGDDPAAVQLPLPQQLNAPPPGLPRGYVRLAVMDGKNIQHRKCALDLCQRPLLNYRDGRFCEVHLDLRDICGIIPCGRPVREAGAVTCNDQAHMDWYRQYHNRFSRLSFPGVRRVIRRQQERGDNSTAPALRVELPALGDLPGDQVVHTFKAGSTYCLQTIQWACGYPIGWGKCYRSESESQVLGIMDRIWADHPDSRPSFLAYDNACSLLRHIVTQDSRSP
;
A
#
# COMPACT_ATOMS: atom_id res chain seq x y z
N MET A 1 47.33 9.15 -66.43
CA MET A 1 47.55 10.03 -65.27
C MET A 1 46.19 10.24 -64.63
N ASP A 2 46.03 9.53 -63.52
CA ASP A 2 45.23 9.80 -62.33
C ASP A 2 43.70 9.88 -62.43
N ASN A 3 43.12 8.69 -62.19
CA ASN A 3 41.84 8.47 -61.53
C ASN A 3 41.82 9.12 -60.13
N ALA A 4 40.81 9.92 -59.84
CA ALA A 4 40.35 10.18 -58.47
C ALA A 4 38.86 9.78 -58.37
N PRO A 5 38.47 8.90 -57.44
CA PRO A 5 37.07 8.49 -57.29
C PRO A 5 36.27 9.56 -56.53
N SER A 6 35.06 9.83 -57.02
CA SER A 6 34.07 10.70 -56.41
C SER A 6 33.58 10.12 -55.07
N VAL A 7 33.71 10.92 -54.01
CA VAL A 7 33.16 10.63 -52.69
C VAL A 7 31.63 10.82 -52.74
N PRO A 8 30.82 9.84 -52.32
CA PRO A 8 29.37 10.03 -52.23
C PRO A 8 29.04 10.98 -51.07
N GLY A 9 28.27 12.03 -51.39
CA GLY A 9 27.80 13.03 -50.43
C GLY A 9 26.95 12.40 -49.33
N ILE A 10 27.32 12.66 -48.08
CA ILE A 10 26.53 12.33 -46.90
C ILE A 10 25.40 13.36 -46.82
N ASN A 11 24.17 12.93 -47.14
CA ASN A 11 22.97 13.70 -46.88
C ASN A 11 22.73 13.71 -45.36
N PRO A 12 22.70 14.87 -44.66
CA PRO A 12 22.25 14.92 -43.28
C PRO A 12 20.74 14.64 -43.29
N GLY A 13 20.36 13.46 -42.81
CA GLY A 13 18.95 13.12 -42.58
C GLY A 13 18.29 14.13 -41.64
N PRO A 14 16.94 14.24 -41.69
CA PRO A 14 16.21 15.20 -40.87
C PRO A 14 16.48 14.96 -39.38
N PRO A 15 16.48 16.01 -38.54
CA PRO A 15 16.74 15.87 -37.11
C PRO A 15 15.70 14.92 -36.49
N ILE A 16 16.18 13.78 -36.01
CA ILE A 16 15.35 12.80 -35.29
C ILE A 16 14.80 13.48 -34.03
N SER A 17 13.48 13.57 -33.93
CA SER A 17 12.79 14.14 -32.78
C SER A 17 13.17 13.41 -31.49
N LEU A 18 13.51 14.16 -30.45
CA LEU A 18 13.78 13.63 -29.10
C LEU A 18 12.58 12.87 -28.51
N SER A 19 11.38 12.98 -29.09
CA SER A 19 10.20 12.23 -28.65
C SER A 19 10.31 10.73 -28.87
N GLU A 20 11.06 10.26 -29.89
CA GLU A 20 11.00 8.86 -30.37
C GLU A 20 12.10 7.92 -29.83
N ARG A 21 13.08 8.44 -29.07
CA ARG A 21 14.16 7.58 -28.54
C ARG A 21 13.69 6.71 -27.36
N PRO A 22 14.22 5.48 -27.19
CA PRO A 22 13.97 4.66 -26.01
C PRO A 22 14.31 5.42 -24.72
N LEU A 23 13.46 5.33 -23.69
CA LEU A 23 13.62 5.99 -22.38
C LEU A 23 15.01 5.84 -21.74
N ARG A 24 15.72 4.76 -22.04
CA ARG A 24 17.08 4.50 -21.54
C ARG A 24 18.14 5.43 -22.12
N GLU A 25 18.00 5.83 -23.38
CA GLU A 25 18.94 6.74 -24.05
C GLU A 25 18.71 8.18 -23.62
N LYS A 26 17.44 8.60 -23.48
CA LYS A 26 17.07 9.92 -22.96
C LYS A 26 17.73 10.21 -21.59
N LEU A 27 17.73 9.22 -20.70
CA LEU A 27 18.31 9.36 -19.37
C LEU A 27 19.84 9.48 -19.37
N VAL A 28 20.53 8.86 -20.33
CA VAL A 28 21.99 8.97 -20.44
C VAL A 28 22.37 10.36 -20.95
N ASP A 29 21.62 10.88 -21.92
CA ASP A 29 21.84 12.22 -22.46
C ASP A 29 21.53 13.31 -21.43
N GLU A 30 20.47 13.16 -20.63
CA GLU A 30 20.18 14.05 -19.49
C GLU A 30 21.31 14.05 -18.44
N LEU A 31 21.84 12.87 -18.07
CA LEU A 31 22.94 12.79 -17.12
C LEU A 31 24.22 13.44 -17.67
N ARG A 32 24.47 13.35 -18.97
CA ARG A 32 25.60 14.07 -19.61
C ARG A 32 25.38 15.57 -19.61
N LEU A 33 24.16 16.03 -19.86
CA LEU A 33 23.82 17.45 -19.83
C LEU A 33 24.04 18.04 -18.43
N ILE A 34 23.56 17.33 -17.39
CA ILE A 34 23.77 17.71 -15.98
C ILE A 34 25.26 17.72 -15.64
N ALA A 35 26.00 16.66 -16.00
CA ALA A 35 27.44 16.60 -15.75
C ALA A 35 28.19 17.75 -16.44
N GLY A 36 27.82 18.09 -17.68
CA GLY A 36 28.40 19.21 -18.43
C GLY A 36 28.10 20.56 -17.80
N ALA A 37 26.86 20.80 -17.35
CA ALA A 37 26.47 22.01 -16.64
C ALA A 37 27.23 22.18 -15.31
N MET A 38 27.58 21.07 -14.66
CA MET A 38 28.41 21.05 -13.45
C MET A 38 29.93 21.11 -13.73
N GLY A 39 30.36 21.26 -14.99
CA GLY A 39 31.78 21.28 -15.36
C GLY A 39 32.51 19.94 -15.22
N LEU A 40 31.79 18.82 -15.06
CA LEU A 40 32.39 17.50 -14.90
C LEU A 40 32.85 16.96 -16.25
N LYS A 41 34.17 16.84 -16.42
CA LYS A 41 34.80 16.22 -17.60
C LYS A 41 34.68 14.69 -17.53
N LEU A 42 33.57 14.14 -18.02
CA LEU A 42 33.35 12.70 -18.11
C LEU A 42 33.69 12.18 -19.53
N PRO A 43 34.40 11.04 -19.66
CA PRO A 43 34.62 10.40 -20.96
C PRO A 43 33.29 10.10 -21.69
N PRO A 44 33.24 10.17 -23.03
CA PRO A 44 31.99 9.97 -23.79
C PRO A 44 31.35 8.60 -23.55
N ASN A 45 32.16 7.58 -23.24
CA ASN A 45 31.72 6.20 -22.99
C ASN A 45 31.51 5.87 -21.50
N THR A 46 31.33 6.88 -20.65
CA THR A 46 31.10 6.66 -19.22
C THR A 46 29.75 5.97 -18.98
N LYS A 47 29.77 4.84 -18.27
CA LYS A 47 28.54 4.12 -17.91
C LYS A 47 27.64 4.98 -17.02
N LYS A 48 26.33 4.86 -17.19
CA LYS A 48 25.28 5.60 -16.45
C LYS A 48 25.55 5.69 -14.93
N ASP A 49 25.84 4.57 -14.29
CA ASP A 49 26.04 4.54 -12.84
C ASP A 49 27.27 5.36 -12.41
N LYS A 50 28.35 5.32 -13.21
CA LYS A 50 29.54 6.14 -12.96
C LYS A 50 29.28 7.63 -13.15
N MET A 51 28.43 8.01 -14.13
CA MET A 51 28.02 9.41 -14.32
C MET A 51 27.20 9.90 -13.13
N ARG A 52 26.24 9.09 -12.68
CA ARG A 52 25.43 9.38 -11.49
C ARG A 52 26.31 9.53 -10.24
N ASP A 53 27.27 8.64 -10.04
CA ASP A 53 28.15 8.70 -8.87
C ASP A 53 29.09 9.92 -8.92
N ALA A 54 29.55 10.32 -10.12
CA ALA A 54 30.38 11.52 -10.29
C ALA A 54 29.60 12.81 -10.02
N ILE A 55 28.39 12.92 -10.57
CA ILE A 55 27.45 14.02 -10.29
C ILE A 55 27.14 14.08 -8.80
N ASN A 56 26.88 12.92 -8.18
CA ASN A 56 26.57 12.87 -6.74
C ASN A 56 27.76 13.32 -5.87
N ARG A 57 28.99 12.92 -6.20
CA ARG A 57 30.18 13.40 -5.48
C ARG A 57 30.38 14.91 -5.64
N ALA A 58 30.18 15.43 -6.84
CA ALA A 58 30.30 16.86 -7.11
C ALA A 58 29.29 17.68 -6.31
N LEU A 59 28.02 17.23 -6.28
CA LEU A 59 26.95 17.88 -5.51
C LEU A 59 27.18 17.87 -4.00
N VAL A 60 27.86 16.84 -3.47
CA VAL A 60 28.15 16.72 -2.03
C VAL A 60 29.35 17.58 -1.61
N ASN A 61 30.28 17.82 -2.54
CA ASN A 61 31.52 18.54 -2.26
C ASN A 61 31.44 20.04 -2.60
N ASP A 62 30.33 20.50 -3.17
CA ASP A 62 30.09 21.91 -3.48
C ASP A 62 29.25 22.53 -2.37
N ASP A 63 29.91 23.30 -1.49
CA ASP A 63 29.28 23.94 -0.33
C ASP A 63 28.20 24.97 -0.73
N GLY A 64 28.25 25.51 -1.96
CA GLY A 64 27.23 26.41 -2.49
C GLY A 64 25.94 25.66 -2.83
N ILE A 65 26.06 24.52 -3.51
CA ILE A 65 24.91 23.70 -3.93
C ILE A 65 24.34 22.88 -2.76
N ALA A 66 25.20 22.39 -1.86
CA ALA A 66 24.79 21.61 -0.70
C ALA A 66 23.90 22.39 0.27
N ASN A 67 24.07 23.73 0.31
CA ASN A 67 23.33 24.63 1.17
C ASN A 67 22.24 25.43 0.42
N ASP A 68 22.10 25.24 -0.90
CA ASP A 68 21.08 25.92 -1.70
C ASP A 68 19.68 25.30 -1.44
N PRO A 69 18.70 26.09 -0.97
CA PRO A 69 17.32 25.65 -0.70
C PRO A 69 16.64 24.95 -1.87
N GLN A 70 17.00 25.29 -3.11
CA GLN A 70 16.42 24.71 -4.32
C GLN A 70 16.83 23.24 -4.52
N TRP A 71 18.03 22.86 -4.06
CA TRP A 71 18.61 21.53 -4.28
C TRP A 71 18.53 20.60 -3.06
N LEU A 72 18.24 21.17 -1.88
CA LEU A 72 18.05 20.46 -0.61
C LEU A 72 17.07 19.26 -0.69
N PRO A 73 15.89 19.34 -1.34
CA PRO A 73 14.99 18.20 -1.47
C PRO A 73 15.59 17.02 -2.27
N LEU A 74 16.44 17.30 -3.26
CA LEU A 74 17.13 16.30 -4.08
C LEU A 74 18.31 15.64 -3.35
N LEU A 75 18.92 16.35 -2.40
CA LEU A 75 20.01 15.84 -1.54
C LEU A 75 19.45 15.01 -0.37
N ALA A 76 18.33 15.43 0.22
CA ALA A 76 17.67 14.75 1.34
C ALA A 76 17.17 13.32 1.01
N HIS A 77 16.96 13.01 -0.26
CA HIS A 77 16.52 11.67 -0.72
C HIS A 77 17.66 10.67 -0.94
N ARG A 78 18.92 11.00 -0.62
CA ARG A 78 20.06 10.11 -0.88
C ARG A 78 20.41 9.29 0.36
N SER A 79 20.40 7.97 0.17
CA SER A 79 20.70 6.96 1.18
C SER A 79 22.04 7.24 1.86
N ALA A 80 22.09 7.13 3.19
CA ALA A 80 23.33 7.08 3.96
C ALA A 80 24.31 6.06 3.32
N PRO A 81 25.64 6.28 3.42
CA PRO A 81 26.60 5.28 2.96
C PRO A 81 26.23 3.93 3.58
N LYS A 82 26.11 2.90 2.74
CA LYS A 82 25.83 1.53 3.20
C LYS A 82 26.90 1.18 4.24
N ALA A 83 26.55 1.20 5.52
CA ALA A 83 27.33 0.57 6.55
C ALA A 83 27.55 -0.88 6.12
N GLY A 84 28.83 -1.30 6.04
CA GLY A 84 29.20 -2.64 5.63
C GLY A 84 28.36 -3.67 6.39
N GLY A 85 27.81 -4.65 5.67
CA GLY A 85 26.97 -5.67 6.25
C GLY A 85 27.70 -6.37 7.39
N LYS A 86 27.11 -6.36 8.60
CA LYS A 86 27.58 -7.19 9.71
C LYS A 86 27.57 -8.65 9.25
N THR A 87 28.74 -9.28 9.24
CA THR A 87 28.87 -10.72 9.01
C THR A 87 28.26 -11.49 10.19
N SER A 88 27.92 -12.76 9.98
CA SER A 88 27.45 -13.67 11.04
C SER A 88 28.36 -13.72 12.27
N ALA A 89 29.66 -13.42 12.09
CA ALA A 89 30.63 -13.30 13.17
C ALA A 89 30.33 -12.14 14.14
N GLY A 90 29.80 -11.01 13.65
CA GLY A 90 29.47 -9.86 14.50
C GLY A 90 28.28 -10.12 15.43
N LYS A 91 27.36 -11.01 15.02
CA LYS A 91 26.18 -11.39 15.83
C LYS A 91 26.54 -12.38 16.95
N ALA A 92 27.46 -13.30 16.67
CA ALA A 92 27.98 -14.23 17.67
C ALA A 92 28.76 -13.51 18.79
N LEU A 93 29.46 -12.42 18.44
CA LEU A 93 30.17 -11.61 19.42
C LEU A 93 29.22 -10.82 20.34
N GLU A 94 28.13 -10.26 19.78
CA GLU A 94 27.08 -9.60 20.59
C GLU A 94 26.39 -10.60 21.55
N GLU A 95 26.11 -11.84 21.11
CA GLU A 95 25.54 -12.88 21.99
C GLU A 95 26.52 -13.34 23.09
N GLN A 96 27.83 -13.41 22.83
CA GLN A 96 28.83 -13.69 23.86
C GLN A 96 28.95 -12.57 24.89
N VAL A 97 28.81 -11.30 24.46
CA VAL A 97 28.83 -10.15 25.36
C VAL A 97 27.56 -10.08 26.22
N GLU A 98 26.40 -10.46 25.67
CA GLU A 98 25.16 -10.50 26.45
C GLU A 98 25.14 -11.67 27.44
N ALA A 99 25.68 -12.84 27.05
CA ALA A 99 25.78 -14.02 27.92
C ALA A 99 26.78 -13.86 29.08
N SER A 100 27.72 -12.92 28.98
CA SER A 100 28.71 -12.63 30.02
C SER A 100 28.27 -11.52 31.00
N ARG A 101 27.06 -10.95 30.84
CA ARG A 101 26.53 -9.98 31.81
C ARG A 101 26.05 -10.69 33.09
N PRO A 102 26.48 -10.23 34.28
CA PRO A 102 25.99 -10.79 35.53
C PRO A 102 24.49 -10.50 35.70
N PRO A 103 23.74 -11.39 36.39
CA PRO A 103 22.30 -11.22 36.59
C PRO A 103 22.01 -9.90 37.32
N GLN A 104 21.27 -9.02 36.65
CA GLN A 104 20.93 -7.71 37.16
C GLN A 104 19.81 -7.82 38.20
N ALA A 105 19.98 -7.18 39.36
CA ALA A 105 18.95 -7.15 40.39
C ALA A 105 17.63 -6.56 39.85
N PRO A 106 16.46 -7.08 40.24
CA PRO A 106 15.17 -6.59 39.75
C PRO A 106 14.99 -5.11 40.13
N THR A 107 14.79 -4.26 39.13
CA THR A 107 14.53 -2.83 39.32
C THR A 107 13.06 -2.49 39.10
N GLY A 108 12.57 -1.49 39.83
CA GLY A 108 11.23 -0.92 39.66
C GLY A 108 10.08 -1.83 40.12
N ALA A 109 9.01 -1.86 39.32
CA ALA A 109 7.70 -2.43 39.68
C ALA A 109 7.75 -3.90 40.15
N ASN A 110 8.72 -4.69 39.68
CA ASN A 110 8.89 -6.07 40.12
C ASN A 110 9.33 -6.16 41.60
N LYS A 111 10.12 -5.19 42.07
CA LYS A 111 10.53 -5.09 43.48
C LYS A 111 9.33 -4.70 44.38
N THR A 112 8.43 -3.87 43.88
CA THR A 112 7.21 -3.45 44.58
C THR A 112 6.18 -4.57 44.65
N LEU A 113 6.02 -5.35 43.59
CA LEU A 113 5.12 -6.52 43.57
C LEU A 113 5.60 -7.63 44.50
N LEU A 114 6.90 -7.90 44.52
CA LEU A 114 7.51 -8.85 45.45
C LEU A 114 7.40 -8.39 46.91
N ALA A 115 7.49 -7.07 47.17
CA ALA A 115 7.31 -6.51 48.51
C ALA A 115 5.86 -6.57 49.02
N GLN A 116 4.87 -6.67 48.12
CA GLN A 116 3.44 -6.67 48.48
C GLN A 116 2.82 -8.08 48.56
N ASN A 117 3.59 -9.16 48.37
CA ASN A 117 3.11 -10.55 48.44
C ASN A 117 1.90 -10.88 47.53
N LEU A 118 1.69 -10.09 46.48
CA LEU A 118 0.62 -10.31 45.51
C LEU A 118 1.05 -11.41 44.53
N LYS A 119 0.50 -12.62 44.70
CA LYS A 119 0.83 -13.80 43.89
C LYS A 119 0.02 -13.92 42.59
N THR A 120 -0.98 -13.07 42.37
CA THR A 120 -1.89 -13.12 41.21
C THR A 120 -2.33 -11.74 40.79
N ASP A 121 -2.44 -11.50 39.48
CA ASP A 121 -2.94 -10.25 38.90
C ASP A 121 -4.39 -9.97 39.35
N PRO A 122 -4.75 -8.72 39.68
CA PRO A 122 -6.13 -8.36 40.02
C PRO A 122 -7.07 -8.54 38.81
N PRO A 123 -8.38 -8.82 39.03
CA PRO A 123 -9.33 -9.04 37.96
C PRO A 123 -9.43 -7.82 37.03
N GLY A 124 -9.50 -8.08 35.73
CA GLY A 124 -9.49 -7.04 34.70
C GLY A 124 -10.70 -6.12 34.80
N GLN A 125 -10.46 -4.87 35.16
CA GLN A 125 -11.46 -3.80 35.07
C GLN A 125 -11.56 -3.33 33.61
N PHE A 126 -12.78 -3.08 33.13
CA PHE A 126 -13.03 -2.44 31.85
C PHE A 126 -13.18 -0.94 32.10
N THR A 127 -12.34 -0.10 31.49
CA THR A 127 -12.46 1.36 31.61
C THR A 127 -12.69 1.98 30.23
N ARG A 128 -13.49 3.04 30.21
CA ARG A 128 -13.66 3.89 29.02
C ARG A 128 -12.38 4.71 28.81
N LEU A 129 -11.94 4.86 27.57
CA LEU A 129 -10.86 5.76 27.19
C LEU A 129 -11.34 7.21 27.40
N ALA A 130 -11.13 7.77 28.59
CA ALA A 130 -11.49 9.14 28.91
C ALA A 130 -10.56 10.14 28.19
N LEU A 131 -11.13 11.26 27.75
CA LEU A 131 -10.41 12.41 27.21
C LEU A 131 -9.91 13.26 28.38
N SER A 132 -8.64 13.13 28.76
CA SER A 132 -7.99 14.08 29.67
C SER A 132 -7.25 15.13 28.84
N GLY A 133 -7.83 16.32 28.69
CA GLY A 133 -7.15 17.49 28.11
C GLY A 133 -6.29 18.20 29.17
N PRO A 134 -5.10 18.72 28.84
CA PRO A 134 -4.31 19.51 29.78
C PRO A 134 -4.89 20.93 29.91
N GLN A 135 -5.21 21.34 31.15
CA GLN A 135 -5.46 22.75 31.47
C GLN A 135 -4.14 23.51 31.41
N ALA A 136 -4.01 24.44 30.46
CA ALA A 136 -2.87 25.35 30.37
C ALA A 136 -2.96 26.40 31.49
N LYS A 137 -2.00 26.41 32.41
CA LYS A 137 -1.73 27.57 33.27
C LYS A 137 -0.91 28.59 32.47
N ALA A 138 -1.49 29.76 32.23
CA ALA A 138 -0.80 30.90 31.65
C ALA A 138 0.24 31.44 32.65
N VAL A 139 1.50 31.56 32.22
CA VAL A 139 2.54 32.31 32.92
C VAL A 139 2.81 33.56 32.09
N ASN A 140 2.48 34.71 32.68
CA ASN A 140 2.86 36.04 32.17
C ASN A 140 4.35 36.24 32.38
N ILE A 141 5.07 36.69 31.35
CA ILE A 141 6.42 37.26 31.49
C ILE A 141 6.42 38.63 30.83
N SER A 142 6.67 39.63 31.65
CA SER A 142 6.86 41.04 31.32
C SER A 142 8.25 41.29 30.71
N ASN A 143 8.29 42.21 29.74
CA ASN A 143 9.52 42.76 29.17
C ASN A 143 10.29 43.62 30.18
N SER A 144 11.61 43.45 30.25
CA SER A 144 12.54 44.48 30.73
C SER A 144 13.82 44.44 29.90
N GLU A 145 14.16 45.59 29.33
CA GLU A 145 15.39 45.87 28.59
C GLU A 145 16.59 46.13 29.52
N ASN A 146 17.78 46.02 28.92
CA ASN A 146 19.12 46.48 29.32
C ASN A 146 20.06 45.51 30.04
N GLY A 147 21.29 45.44 29.51
CA GLY A 147 22.49 45.13 30.29
C GLY A 147 23.48 44.19 29.60
N SER A 148 24.48 44.78 28.94
CA SER A 148 25.72 44.15 28.49
C SER A 148 26.50 43.48 29.63
N ASP A 149 27.01 42.25 29.43
CA ASP A 149 28.42 41.93 29.71
C ASP A 149 28.84 40.57 29.14
N SER A 150 30.08 40.54 28.69
CA SER A 150 30.86 39.44 28.13
C SER A 150 31.22 38.36 29.17
N SER A 151 30.88 37.10 28.90
CA SER A 151 31.67 35.95 29.38
C SER A 151 31.41 34.71 28.52
N GLU A 152 32.51 34.00 28.25
CA GLU A 152 32.57 32.75 27.49
C GLU A 152 31.70 31.67 28.15
N GLY A 153 30.66 31.23 27.44
CA GLY A 153 29.75 30.17 27.87
C GLY A 153 29.79 29.02 26.86
N GLU A 154 30.09 27.83 27.36
CA GLU A 154 30.08 26.57 26.61
C GLU A 154 28.85 26.44 25.72
N ASN A 155 29.11 26.20 24.45
CA ASN A 155 28.12 25.97 23.41
C ASN A 155 27.49 24.58 23.64
N ILE A 156 26.55 24.47 24.58
CA ILE A 156 25.64 23.33 24.66
C ILE A 156 24.80 23.43 23.38
N GLY A 157 25.26 22.74 22.34
CA GLY A 157 24.61 22.68 21.04
C GLY A 157 23.19 22.13 21.19
N VAL A 158 22.23 23.02 21.39
CA VAL A 158 20.81 22.71 21.26
C VAL A 158 20.63 22.35 19.79
N SER A 159 20.51 21.04 19.54
CA SER A 159 20.30 20.53 18.21
C SER A 159 19.01 21.15 17.66
N PRO A 160 18.99 21.58 16.38
CA PRO A 160 17.82 22.22 15.82
C PRO A 160 16.57 21.34 15.98
N PRO A 161 15.38 21.95 16.12
CA PRO A 161 14.14 21.21 16.33
C PRO A 161 13.95 20.18 15.21
N ARG A 162 13.98 18.91 15.61
CA ARG A 162 13.94 17.78 14.69
C ARG A 162 12.58 17.74 14.02
N THR A 163 12.58 17.84 12.70
CA THR A 163 11.37 18.06 11.92
C THR A 163 10.43 16.83 11.94
N PRO A 164 9.11 17.01 11.74
CA PRO A 164 8.15 15.90 11.66
C PRO A 164 8.48 14.84 10.60
N GLU A 165 9.16 15.24 9.51
CA GLU A 165 9.58 14.35 8.43
C GLU A 165 10.62 13.35 8.91
N LEU A 166 11.54 13.76 9.80
CA LEU A 166 12.52 12.85 10.40
C LEU A 166 11.84 11.82 11.29
N GLY A 167 10.78 12.22 12.00
CA GLY A 167 9.93 11.32 12.78
C GLY A 167 9.26 10.27 11.90
N LEU A 168 8.70 10.67 10.76
CA LEU A 168 8.09 9.76 9.79
C LEU A 168 9.13 8.80 9.19
N HIS A 169 10.31 9.31 8.80
CA HIS A 169 11.38 8.46 8.27
C HIS A 169 11.85 7.41 9.29
N ARG A 170 12.07 7.82 10.54
CA ARG A 170 12.47 6.91 11.62
C ARG A 170 11.35 5.92 11.94
N PHE A 171 10.09 6.34 11.91
CA PHE A 171 8.95 5.44 12.03
C PHE A 171 8.93 4.36 10.94
N HIS A 172 9.13 4.74 9.67
CA HIS A 172 9.22 3.81 8.55
C HIS A 172 10.39 2.83 8.70
N SER A 173 11.46 3.25 9.38
CA SER A 173 12.64 2.43 9.68
C SER A 173 12.42 1.46 10.86
N GLY A 174 11.32 1.59 11.60
CA GLY A 174 10.90 0.68 12.67
C GLY A 174 10.64 1.37 14.01
N TRP A 175 9.94 0.66 14.90
CA TRP A 175 9.52 1.20 16.20
C TRP A 175 10.67 1.56 17.14
N SER A 176 11.85 0.92 17.02
CA SER A 176 13.03 1.29 17.80
C SER A 176 13.50 2.68 17.42
N ASN A 177 13.64 2.93 16.12
CA ASN A 177 14.01 4.23 15.58
C ASN A 177 12.98 5.32 15.93
N PHE A 178 11.70 4.95 15.94
CA PHE A 178 10.65 5.86 16.41
C PHE A 178 10.75 6.14 17.92
N ALA A 179 11.05 5.14 18.74
CA ALA A 179 11.30 5.33 20.17
C ALA A 179 12.48 6.26 20.39
N ASP A 180 13.58 6.05 19.66
CA ASP A 180 14.78 6.91 19.71
C ASP A 180 14.43 8.34 19.29
N TRP A 181 13.63 8.52 18.24
CA TRP A 181 13.14 9.85 17.87
C TRP A 181 12.34 10.52 19.00
N VAL A 182 11.36 9.83 19.60
CA VAL A 182 10.58 10.37 20.74
C VAL A 182 11.51 10.70 21.92
N ASN A 183 12.46 9.83 22.20
CA ASN A 183 13.46 9.97 23.26
C ASN A 183 14.41 11.13 23.04
N ASP A 184 14.70 11.44 21.78
CA ASP A 184 15.53 12.57 21.38
C ASP A 184 14.73 13.88 21.42
N CYS A 185 13.41 13.82 21.15
CA CYS A 185 12.51 14.97 21.23
C CYS A 185 12.05 15.28 22.66
N THR A 186 12.30 14.41 23.62
CA THR A 186 11.88 14.59 25.01
C THR A 186 13.09 14.67 25.94
N SER A 187 13.18 15.74 26.73
CA SER A 187 14.20 15.91 27.78
C SER A 187 13.96 15.00 28.99
N SER A 188 13.17 13.94 28.85
CA SER A 188 12.87 13.03 29.96
C SER A 188 14.06 12.11 30.25
N GLU A 189 14.39 11.98 31.53
CA GLU A 189 15.30 10.94 32.03
C GLU A 189 14.75 9.53 31.75
N ARG A 190 13.42 9.39 31.70
CA ARG A 190 12.76 8.11 31.40
C ARG A 190 12.60 7.97 29.89
N LYS A 191 13.49 7.19 29.30
CA LYS A 191 13.44 6.85 27.88
C LYS A 191 12.33 5.84 27.59
N PHE A 192 11.55 6.11 26.55
CA PHE A 192 10.61 5.17 25.95
C PHE A 192 11.34 3.96 25.38
N THR A 193 10.81 2.79 25.69
CA THR A 193 11.20 1.54 25.04
C THR A 193 10.48 1.38 23.69
N TYR A 194 11.02 0.53 22.81
CA TYR A 194 10.36 0.06 21.59
C TYR A 194 8.90 -0.37 21.82
N ARG A 195 8.63 -1.10 22.92
CA ARG A 195 7.28 -1.62 23.21
C ARG A 195 6.33 -0.49 23.59
N GLN A 196 6.82 0.49 24.33
CA GLN A 196 6.03 1.67 24.71
C GLN A 196 5.75 2.56 23.50
N SER A 197 6.72 2.77 22.60
CA SER A 197 6.50 3.56 21.38
C SER A 197 5.47 2.90 20.47
N GLN A 198 5.54 1.56 20.30
CA GLN A 198 4.55 0.79 19.57
C GLN A 198 3.15 0.90 20.19
N ARG A 199 3.05 0.77 21.52
CA ARG A 199 1.77 0.90 22.23
C ARG A 199 1.19 2.30 22.07
N LEU A 200 1.99 3.34 22.29
CA LEU A 200 1.60 4.74 22.18
C LEU A 200 1.04 5.03 20.78
N TRP A 201 1.76 4.62 19.74
CA TRP A 201 1.31 4.82 18.37
C TRP A 201 0.03 4.05 18.07
N THR A 202 -0.03 2.76 18.43
CA THR A 202 -1.22 1.94 18.18
C THR A 202 -2.43 2.54 18.86
N GLU A 203 -2.28 3.02 20.10
CA GLU A 203 -3.35 3.68 20.82
C GLU A 203 -3.76 5.02 20.19
N HIS A 204 -2.79 5.88 19.84
CA HIS A 204 -3.06 7.15 19.18
C HIS A 204 -3.79 6.94 17.85
N PHE A 205 -3.28 6.05 17.00
CA PHE A 205 -3.87 5.73 15.71
C PHE A 205 -5.26 5.11 15.86
N SER A 206 -5.44 4.19 16.82
CA SER A 206 -6.74 3.60 17.14
C SER A 206 -7.75 4.66 17.55
N ARG A 207 -7.39 5.60 18.44
CA ARG A 207 -8.26 6.71 18.84
C ARG A 207 -8.65 7.57 17.66
N ARG A 208 -7.69 7.93 16.79
CA ARG A 208 -7.97 8.72 15.58
C ARG A 208 -8.94 8.00 14.65
N LEU A 209 -8.74 6.70 14.43
CA LEU A 209 -9.66 5.91 13.64
C LEU A 209 -11.06 5.85 14.28
N LEU A 210 -11.17 5.61 15.58
CA LEU A 210 -12.45 5.57 16.28
C LEU A 210 -13.19 6.91 16.24
N VAL A 211 -12.49 8.03 16.39
CA VAL A 211 -13.06 9.37 16.23
C VAL A 211 -13.55 9.56 14.80
N PHE A 212 -12.72 9.20 13.82
CA PHE A 212 -13.05 9.36 12.40
C PHE A 212 -14.25 8.51 11.96
N HIS A 213 -14.44 7.33 12.55
CA HIS A 213 -15.61 6.47 12.33
C HIS A 213 -16.80 6.78 13.26
N ASN A 214 -16.73 7.84 14.08
CA ASN A 214 -17.74 8.18 15.08
C ASN A 214 -18.11 7.01 16.03
N LYS A 215 -17.10 6.20 16.41
CA LYS A 215 -17.24 5.05 17.32
C LYS A 215 -16.57 5.26 18.67
N ILE A 216 -15.95 6.42 18.92
CA ILE A 216 -15.20 6.66 20.16
C ILE A 216 -16.05 6.52 21.42
N HIS A 217 -17.35 6.88 21.36
CA HIS A 217 -18.26 6.81 22.49
C HIS A 217 -18.84 5.41 22.75
N THR A 218 -18.86 4.54 21.74
CA THR A 218 -19.39 3.18 21.81
C THR A 218 -18.30 2.12 21.92
N PHE A 219 -17.04 2.50 21.72
CA PHE A 219 -15.90 1.61 21.79
C PHE A 219 -15.66 1.09 23.21
N LEU A 220 -15.51 -0.23 23.35
CA LEU A 220 -15.21 -0.91 24.60
C LEU A 220 -13.96 -1.79 24.43
N CYS A 221 -13.04 -1.70 25.40
CA CYS A 221 -11.84 -2.53 25.48
C CYS A 221 -11.44 -2.70 26.95
N SER A 222 -10.61 -3.70 27.27
CA SER A 222 -10.03 -3.86 28.61
C SER A 222 -9.22 -2.60 29.00
N ALA A 223 -9.16 -2.23 30.28
CA ALA A 223 -8.45 -1.02 30.74
C ALA A 223 -6.97 -0.97 30.34
N HIS A 224 -6.33 -2.14 30.26
CA HIS A 224 -4.91 -2.28 29.95
C HIS A 224 -4.71 -3.29 28.81
N PRO A 225 -5.24 -3.00 27.61
CA PRO A 225 -5.11 -3.91 26.51
C PRO A 225 -3.64 -3.94 26.05
N ASN A 226 -3.14 -5.13 25.77
CA ASN A 226 -1.94 -5.22 24.95
C ASN A 226 -2.26 -4.78 23.52
N THR A 227 -1.23 -4.51 22.71
CA THR A 227 -1.36 -4.02 21.33
C THR A 227 -2.29 -4.89 20.47
N ARG A 228 -2.25 -6.22 20.66
CA ARG A 228 -3.08 -7.17 19.91
C ARG A 228 -4.56 -7.02 20.29
N VAL A 229 -4.87 -7.06 21.59
CA VAL A 229 -6.25 -6.93 22.10
C VAL A 229 -6.87 -5.60 21.68
N LEU A 230 -6.11 -4.50 21.76
CA LEU A 230 -6.59 -3.19 21.30
C LEU A 230 -6.88 -3.20 19.80
N SER A 231 -5.93 -3.69 19.00
CA SER A 231 -6.08 -3.73 17.53
C SER A 231 -7.24 -4.63 17.11
N ASP A 232 -7.46 -5.75 17.80
CA ASP A 232 -8.60 -6.65 17.58
C ASP A 232 -9.93 -5.94 17.88
N ALA A 233 -10.05 -5.31 19.05
CA ALA A 233 -11.25 -4.57 19.42
C ALA A 233 -11.57 -3.44 18.43
N VAL A 234 -10.55 -2.68 18.01
CA VAL A 234 -10.69 -1.58 17.05
C VAL A 234 -11.13 -2.10 15.68
N ARG A 235 -10.52 -3.20 15.19
CA ARG A 235 -10.92 -3.84 13.93
C ARG A 235 -12.35 -4.36 13.97
N THR A 236 -12.75 -5.00 15.06
CA THR A 236 -14.13 -5.45 15.24
C THR A 236 -15.12 -4.28 15.24
N THR A 237 -14.73 -3.14 15.84
CA THR A 237 -15.59 -1.96 15.94
C THR A 237 -15.74 -1.20 14.63
N ILE A 238 -14.64 -1.06 13.87
CA ILE A 238 -14.61 -0.30 12.61
C ILE A 238 -15.08 -1.16 11.43
N GLY A 239 -14.73 -2.43 11.45
CA GLY A 239 -15.10 -3.42 10.45
C GLY A 239 -13.90 -4.28 10.00
N VAL A 240 -14.05 -5.60 10.19
CA VAL A 240 -12.99 -6.58 9.92
C VAL A 240 -12.75 -6.75 8.42
N ASP A 241 -13.82 -6.73 7.62
CA ASP A 241 -13.80 -7.01 6.18
C ASP A 241 -14.07 -5.80 5.30
N GLY A 242 -14.11 -4.62 5.92
CA GLY A 242 -14.47 -3.37 5.28
C GLY A 242 -15.05 -2.41 6.30
N GLY A 243 -14.96 -1.12 6.02
CA GLY A 243 -15.45 -0.07 6.90
C GLY A 243 -16.12 1.04 6.11
N VAL A 244 -17.05 1.73 6.77
CA VAL A 244 -17.80 2.87 6.22
C VAL A 244 -17.50 4.10 7.05
N LEU A 245 -17.37 5.23 6.39
CA LEU A 245 -17.26 6.54 7.01
C LEU A 245 -18.64 7.19 7.02
N ALA A 246 -19.31 7.15 8.17
CA ALA A 246 -20.66 7.68 8.30
C ALA A 246 -20.75 9.16 7.87
N THR A 247 -19.73 9.96 8.15
CA THR A 247 -19.65 11.37 7.74
C THR A 247 -19.59 11.56 6.23
N ALA A 248 -19.16 10.53 5.48
CA ALA A 248 -19.12 10.58 4.02
C ALA A 248 -20.51 10.51 3.41
N MET A 249 -21.48 9.93 4.09
CA MET A 249 -22.86 9.80 3.58
C MET A 249 -23.56 11.14 3.47
N THR A 250 -23.15 12.12 4.28
CA THR A 250 -23.65 13.50 4.27
C THR A 250 -22.71 14.46 3.54
N HIS A 251 -21.65 13.96 2.89
CA HIS A 251 -20.72 14.80 2.17
C HIS A 251 -21.35 15.33 0.87
N GLY A 252 -21.34 16.65 0.71
CA GLY A 252 -21.72 17.32 -0.52
C GLY A 252 -20.79 18.51 -0.75
N CYS A 253 -20.01 18.47 -1.83
CA CYS A 253 -19.23 19.60 -2.30
C CYS A 253 -19.48 19.82 -3.80
N VAL A 254 -19.08 20.98 -4.29
CA VAL A 254 -19.30 21.38 -5.69
C VAL A 254 -18.57 20.52 -6.72
N GLU A 255 -17.54 19.78 -6.31
CA GLU A 255 -16.80 18.83 -7.17
C GLU A 255 -17.46 17.44 -7.22
N CYS A 256 -18.28 17.12 -6.21
CA CYS A 256 -18.83 15.79 -5.98
C CYS A 256 -20.33 15.70 -6.26
N THR A 257 -21.04 16.82 -6.13
CA THR A 257 -22.50 16.92 -6.24
C THR A 257 -22.87 18.01 -7.22
N HIS A 258 -23.43 17.62 -8.35
CA HIS A 258 -23.82 18.56 -9.41
C HIS A 258 -25.35 18.59 -9.55
N VAL A 259 -25.89 19.74 -9.94
CA VAL A 259 -27.30 19.82 -10.35
C VAL A 259 -27.51 18.87 -11.52
N LYS A 260 -28.57 18.06 -11.47
CA LYS A 260 -28.87 17.13 -12.55
C LYS A 260 -29.13 17.92 -13.84
N ARG A 261 -28.32 17.62 -14.86
CA ARG A 261 -28.44 18.19 -16.20
C ARG A 261 -29.18 17.23 -17.10
N PHE A 262 -30.05 17.78 -17.95
CA PHE A 262 -30.83 17.04 -18.92
C PHE A 262 -30.29 17.30 -20.34
N ARG A 263 -30.71 16.48 -21.31
CA ARG A 263 -30.30 16.64 -22.71
C ARG A 263 -30.57 18.05 -23.24
N SER A 264 -31.72 18.63 -22.89
CA SER A 264 -32.06 20.00 -23.27
C SER A 264 -31.03 21.02 -22.80
N ASP A 265 -30.52 20.87 -21.59
CA ASP A 265 -29.54 21.78 -21.00
C ASP A 265 -28.19 21.65 -21.71
N LEU A 266 -27.80 20.41 -22.03
CA LEU A 266 -26.58 20.11 -22.77
C LEU A 266 -26.64 20.66 -24.20
N VAL A 267 -27.78 20.47 -24.90
CA VAL A 267 -28.00 21.03 -26.24
C VAL A 267 -27.98 22.56 -26.22
N ALA A 268 -28.60 23.18 -25.22
CA ALA A 268 -28.60 24.64 -25.07
C ALA A 268 -27.18 25.20 -24.85
N GLU A 269 -26.29 24.44 -24.22
CA GLU A 269 -24.87 24.76 -24.06
C GLU A 269 -24.01 24.38 -25.28
N GLY A 270 -24.62 23.90 -26.37
CA GLY A 270 -23.94 23.57 -27.61
C GLY A 270 -23.47 22.11 -27.73
N ALA A 271 -23.89 21.21 -26.83
CA ALA A 271 -23.62 19.79 -27.01
C ALA A 271 -24.41 19.26 -28.22
N VAL A 272 -23.67 18.77 -29.22
CA VAL A 272 -24.25 18.15 -30.41
C VAL A 272 -24.43 16.66 -30.12
N PHE A 273 -25.68 16.23 -29.97
CA PHE A 273 -26.01 14.81 -29.92
C PHE A 273 -26.38 14.36 -31.33
N GLY A 274 -25.46 13.68 -32.01
CA GLY A 274 -25.76 13.00 -33.28
C GLY A 274 -26.93 12.02 -33.10
N ARG A 275 -27.73 11.84 -34.15
CA ARG A 275 -28.74 10.77 -34.18
C ARG A 275 -28.14 9.40 -34.43
N ASP A 276 -26.86 9.34 -34.80
CA ASP A 276 -26.15 8.12 -35.12
C ASP A 276 -24.92 8.01 -34.23
N TYR A 277 -24.81 6.90 -33.53
CA TYR A 277 -23.66 6.54 -32.73
C TYR A 277 -22.50 6.14 -33.65
N GLU A 278 -21.91 7.09 -34.37
CA GLU A 278 -20.53 6.91 -34.83
C GLU A 278 -19.64 7.14 -33.62
N LEU A 279 -19.29 6.04 -32.94
CA LEU A 279 -18.16 6.01 -32.02
C LEU A 279 -16.98 6.71 -32.70
N ALA A 280 -16.35 7.64 -31.98
CA ALA A 280 -15.17 8.35 -32.45
C ALA A 280 -14.16 7.37 -33.09
N GLU A 281 -14.03 7.47 -34.41
CA GLU A 281 -12.90 7.07 -35.26
C GLU A 281 -12.18 5.79 -34.81
N MET A 282 -12.79 4.62 -35.09
CA MET A 282 -11.99 3.48 -35.52
C MET A 282 -11.42 3.83 -36.89
N ASP A 283 -10.09 3.94 -36.95
CA ASP A 283 -9.32 4.18 -38.18
C ASP A 283 -9.79 3.23 -39.30
N ASN A 284 -10.38 3.81 -40.34
CA ASN A 284 -10.96 3.09 -41.47
C ASN A 284 -9.85 2.40 -42.29
N GLY A 285 -9.84 1.06 -42.30
CA GLY A 285 -8.97 0.31 -43.22
C GLY A 285 -8.92 -1.21 -43.06
N ILE A 286 -9.55 -1.79 -42.05
CA ILE A 286 -9.68 -3.24 -41.93
C ILE A 286 -11.17 -3.53 -41.75
N GLU A 287 -11.82 -4.05 -42.79
CA GLU A 287 -13.12 -4.71 -42.65
C GLU A 287 -12.95 -5.81 -41.61
N ALA A 288 -13.37 -5.53 -40.38
CA ALA A 288 -13.54 -6.58 -39.39
C ALA A 288 -14.63 -7.50 -39.94
N PRO A 289 -14.40 -8.83 -40.03
CA PRO A 289 -15.45 -9.75 -40.38
C PRO A 289 -16.62 -9.55 -39.39
N PRO A 290 -17.87 -9.70 -39.84
CA PRO A 290 -19.02 -9.58 -38.96
C PRO A 290 -18.78 -10.44 -37.73
N PRO A 291 -19.05 -9.93 -36.52
CA PRO A 291 -18.93 -10.75 -35.33
C PRO A 291 -19.77 -12.00 -35.56
N ASP A 292 -19.14 -13.17 -35.44
CA ASP A 292 -19.83 -14.44 -35.35
C ASP A 292 -20.63 -14.40 -34.04
N ILE A 293 -21.81 -13.79 -34.12
CA ILE A 293 -22.83 -13.86 -33.10
C ILE A 293 -23.31 -15.30 -33.19
N GLY A 294 -22.56 -16.19 -32.55
CA GLY A 294 -23.07 -17.52 -32.22
C GLY A 294 -24.44 -17.31 -31.60
N ASP A 295 -25.43 -18.03 -32.12
CA ASP A 295 -26.82 -18.04 -31.67
C ASP A 295 -26.90 -18.40 -30.18
N ASP A 296 -26.60 -17.45 -29.30
CA ASP A 296 -26.82 -17.55 -27.87
C ASP A 296 -28.18 -16.88 -27.57
N PRO A 297 -29.27 -17.66 -27.44
CA PRO A 297 -30.64 -17.14 -27.35
C PRO A 297 -30.95 -16.38 -26.05
N ALA A 298 -29.93 -16.03 -25.25
CA ALA A 298 -30.06 -15.38 -23.96
C ALA A 298 -29.36 -14.01 -23.88
N ALA A 299 -29.01 -13.37 -25.00
CA ALA A 299 -28.67 -11.96 -25.01
C ALA A 299 -29.93 -11.13 -24.71
N VAL A 300 -30.23 -10.98 -23.42
CA VAL A 300 -31.27 -10.06 -22.93
C VAL A 300 -30.92 -8.68 -23.47
N GLN A 301 -31.64 -8.23 -24.51
CA GLN A 301 -31.62 -6.84 -24.93
C GLN A 301 -32.22 -6.03 -23.79
N LEU A 302 -31.35 -5.53 -22.92
CA LEU A 302 -31.77 -4.61 -21.88
C LEU A 302 -32.36 -3.38 -22.58
N PRO A 303 -33.61 -3.00 -22.27
CA PRO A 303 -34.19 -1.80 -22.85
C PRO A 303 -33.25 -0.63 -22.55
N LEU A 304 -32.92 0.16 -23.57
CA LEU A 304 -32.10 1.34 -23.36
C LEU A 304 -32.75 2.21 -22.27
N PRO A 305 -31.97 2.76 -21.32
CA PRO A 305 -32.49 3.63 -20.29
C PRO A 305 -33.32 4.74 -20.92
N GLN A 306 -34.59 4.87 -20.50
CA GLN A 306 -35.44 5.94 -21.00
C GLN A 306 -34.83 7.29 -20.63
N GLN A 307 -34.61 8.13 -21.64
CA GLN A 307 -34.11 9.47 -21.43
C GLN A 307 -35.14 10.29 -20.66
N LEU A 308 -34.78 10.73 -19.46
CA LEU A 308 -35.65 11.55 -18.62
C LEU A 308 -35.73 12.97 -19.19
N ASN A 309 -36.95 13.53 -19.19
CA ASN A 309 -37.18 14.94 -19.52
C ASN A 309 -36.89 15.84 -18.32
N ALA A 310 -36.46 17.06 -18.60
CA ALA A 310 -36.31 18.08 -17.56
C ALA A 310 -37.68 18.34 -16.89
N PRO A 311 -37.72 18.48 -15.56
CA PRO A 311 -38.96 18.83 -14.89
C PRO A 311 -39.39 20.26 -15.28
N PRO A 312 -40.70 20.57 -15.18
CA PRO A 312 -41.24 21.91 -15.41
C PRO A 312 -40.50 23.00 -14.62
N PRO A 313 -40.47 24.26 -15.14
CA PRO A 313 -39.91 25.39 -14.41
C PRO A 313 -40.50 25.51 -13.01
N GLY A 314 -39.64 25.68 -12.00
CA GLY A 314 -40.04 25.80 -10.59
C GLY A 314 -40.02 24.49 -9.80
N LEU A 315 -39.90 23.32 -10.44
CA LEU A 315 -39.73 22.05 -9.74
C LEU A 315 -38.24 21.68 -9.57
N PRO A 316 -37.86 21.04 -8.45
CA PRO A 316 -36.49 20.65 -8.20
C PRO A 316 -36.02 19.58 -9.20
N ARG A 317 -34.88 19.83 -9.84
CA ARG A 317 -34.23 18.91 -10.80
C ARG A 317 -33.51 17.74 -10.14
N GLY A 318 -33.23 17.86 -8.84
CA GLY A 318 -32.39 16.93 -8.09
C GLY A 318 -30.90 17.12 -8.37
N TYR A 319 -30.11 16.27 -7.74
CA TYR A 319 -28.65 16.29 -7.81
C TYR A 319 -28.13 14.93 -8.26
N VAL A 320 -26.98 14.94 -8.91
CA VAL A 320 -26.22 13.74 -9.24
C VAL A 320 -24.90 13.74 -8.49
N ARG A 321 -24.47 12.54 -8.08
CA ARG A 321 -23.18 12.33 -7.41
C ARG A 321 -22.36 11.26 -8.12
N LEU A 322 -21.05 11.47 -8.19
CA LEU A 322 -20.09 10.51 -8.72
C LEU A 322 -19.19 9.98 -7.60
N ALA A 323 -19.10 8.67 -7.50
CA ALA A 323 -18.08 7.99 -6.71
C ALA A 323 -17.07 7.30 -7.64
N VAL A 324 -15.85 7.14 -7.14
CA VAL A 324 -14.77 6.41 -7.80
C VAL A 324 -14.43 5.22 -6.92
N MET A 325 -14.35 4.04 -7.53
CA MET A 325 -13.90 2.83 -6.86
C MET A 325 -12.65 2.28 -7.53
N ASP A 326 -11.67 1.90 -6.72
CA ASP A 326 -10.39 1.38 -7.20
C ASP A 326 -9.80 0.34 -6.24
N GLY A 327 -9.14 -0.67 -6.83
CA GLY A 327 -8.44 -1.74 -6.15
C GLY A 327 -7.00 -1.35 -5.81
N LYS A 328 -6.72 -1.09 -4.54
CA LYS A 328 -5.36 -0.79 -4.07
C LYS A 328 -4.60 -2.09 -3.80
N ASN A 329 -3.36 -2.16 -4.29
CA ASN A 329 -2.43 -3.28 -4.07
C ASN A 329 -1.84 -3.29 -2.64
N ILE A 330 -2.67 -2.99 -1.63
CA ILE A 330 -2.32 -3.08 -0.21
C ILE A 330 -2.80 -4.43 0.29
N GLN A 331 -1.86 -5.34 0.50
CA GLN A 331 -2.18 -6.71 0.87
C GLN A 331 -1.63 -7.05 2.24
N HIS A 332 -2.35 -7.88 2.98
CA HIS A 332 -1.88 -8.46 4.22
C HIS A 332 -1.91 -9.98 4.16
N ARG A 333 -1.14 -10.61 5.05
CA ARG A 333 -1.11 -12.07 5.16
C ARG A 333 -2.38 -12.58 5.85
N LYS A 334 -2.91 -13.68 5.31
CA LYS A 334 -4.02 -14.47 5.85
C LYS A 334 -3.59 -15.93 5.98
N CYS A 335 -4.42 -16.74 6.61
CA CYS A 335 -4.24 -18.20 6.66
C CYS A 335 -3.92 -18.80 5.28
N ALA A 336 -3.08 -19.84 5.25
CA ALA A 336 -2.68 -20.54 4.03
C ALA A 336 -3.80 -21.34 3.37
N LEU A 337 -4.85 -21.70 4.12
CA LEU A 337 -6.03 -22.32 3.53
C LEU A 337 -6.79 -21.33 2.66
N ASP A 338 -7.10 -21.72 1.43
CA ASP A 338 -7.65 -20.82 0.41
C ASP A 338 -8.97 -20.15 0.85
N LEU A 339 -9.87 -20.93 1.47
CA LEU A 339 -11.17 -20.44 1.95
C LEU A 339 -11.07 -19.65 3.26
N CYS A 340 -9.95 -19.72 3.98
CA CYS A 340 -9.81 -19.07 5.28
C CYS A 340 -9.38 -17.60 5.13
N GLN A 341 -10.16 -16.70 5.70
CA GLN A 341 -9.91 -15.25 5.68
C GLN A 341 -9.25 -14.75 6.97
N ARG A 342 -9.11 -15.61 7.99
CA ARG A 342 -8.62 -15.23 9.31
C ARG A 342 -7.16 -14.78 9.26
N PRO A 343 -6.79 -13.81 10.12
CA PRO A 343 -5.41 -13.34 10.24
C PRO A 343 -4.49 -14.46 10.70
N LEU A 344 -3.21 -14.34 10.38
CA LEU A 344 -2.19 -15.25 10.90
C LEU A 344 -2.07 -15.11 12.42
N LEU A 345 -1.83 -16.22 13.12
CA LEU A 345 -1.47 -16.17 14.54
C LEU A 345 -0.09 -15.52 14.72
N ASN A 346 0.83 -15.83 13.81
CA ASN A 346 2.18 -15.27 13.77
C ASN A 346 2.48 -14.75 12.36
N TYR A 347 2.67 -13.44 12.23
CA TYR A 347 2.93 -12.77 10.95
C TYR A 347 4.39 -12.84 10.49
N ARG A 348 5.34 -13.23 11.37
CA ARG A 348 6.77 -13.28 11.05
C ARG A 348 7.09 -14.44 10.12
N ASP A 349 6.60 -15.63 10.48
CA ASP A 349 6.93 -16.91 9.85
C ASP A 349 5.76 -17.90 9.86
N GLY A 350 4.60 -17.53 10.41
CA GLY A 350 3.43 -18.38 10.46
C GLY A 350 2.73 -18.53 9.11
N ARG A 351 2.04 -19.67 8.95
CA ARG A 351 1.22 -19.99 7.76
C ARG A 351 -0.27 -20.05 8.06
N PHE A 352 -0.63 -20.30 9.31
CA PHE A 352 -2.01 -20.57 9.72
C PHE A 352 -2.53 -19.55 10.73
N CYS A 353 -3.85 -19.42 10.76
CA CYS A 353 -4.55 -18.73 11.83
C CYS A 353 -4.67 -19.64 13.06
N GLU A 354 -5.17 -19.09 14.16
CA GLU A 354 -5.30 -19.79 15.44
C GLU A 354 -6.09 -21.10 15.37
N VAL A 355 -7.14 -21.16 14.55
CA VAL A 355 -8.00 -22.35 14.43
C VAL A 355 -7.51 -23.40 13.45
N HIS A 356 -6.51 -23.08 12.64
CA HIS A 356 -5.90 -24.02 11.71
C HIS A 356 -4.44 -24.27 12.08
N LEU A 357 -4.06 -23.98 13.33
CA LEU A 357 -2.69 -24.07 13.80
C LEU A 357 -2.23 -25.53 13.84
N ASP A 358 -3.13 -26.46 14.11
CA ASP A 358 -2.95 -27.91 14.04
C ASP A 358 -2.44 -28.38 12.67
N LEU A 359 -2.87 -27.74 11.58
CA LEU A 359 -2.40 -28.06 10.22
C LEU A 359 -0.92 -27.75 9.99
N ARG A 360 -0.24 -27.06 10.93
CA ARG A 360 1.21 -26.86 10.87
C ARG A 360 1.99 -28.18 10.98
N ASP A 361 1.41 -29.15 11.69
CA ASP A 361 2.02 -30.45 12.01
C ASP A 361 1.62 -31.52 10.97
N ILE A 362 0.88 -31.11 9.92
CA ILE A 362 0.46 -31.93 8.79
C ILE A 362 1.21 -31.50 7.52
N CYS A 363 1.50 -32.45 6.64
CA CYS A 363 2.12 -32.18 5.35
C CYS A 363 1.35 -31.10 4.58
N GLY A 364 2.08 -30.09 4.12
CA GLY A 364 1.50 -28.94 3.42
C GLY A 364 0.99 -29.21 2.01
N ILE A 365 1.14 -30.43 1.48
CA ILE A 365 0.55 -30.84 0.19
C ILE A 365 -0.84 -31.40 0.46
N ILE A 366 -1.86 -30.84 -0.19
CA ILE A 366 -3.25 -31.28 -0.05
C ILE A 366 -3.56 -32.27 -1.18
N PRO A 367 -4.15 -33.45 -0.92
CA PRO A 367 -4.73 -33.92 0.35
C PRO A 367 -3.87 -34.95 1.12
N CYS A 368 -2.56 -34.78 1.24
CA CYS A 368 -1.66 -35.80 1.79
C CYS A 368 -2.05 -36.33 3.18
N GLY A 369 -2.39 -35.44 4.12
CA GLY A 369 -2.83 -35.78 5.48
C GLY A 369 -1.78 -36.41 6.40
N ARG A 370 -0.61 -36.84 5.91
CA ARG A 370 0.48 -37.41 6.73
C ARG A 370 1.13 -36.33 7.60
N PRO A 371 1.62 -36.67 8.81
CA PRO A 371 2.31 -35.71 9.68
C PRO A 371 3.61 -35.21 9.04
N VAL A 372 4.06 -34.02 9.43
CA VAL A 372 5.38 -33.50 9.02
C VAL A 372 6.50 -34.37 9.58
N ARG A 373 7.63 -34.43 8.88
CA ARG A 373 8.80 -35.24 9.28
C ARG A 373 9.34 -34.89 10.67
N GLU A 374 9.53 -33.60 10.89
CA GLU A 374 10.20 -33.04 12.07
C GLU A 374 9.58 -31.70 12.42
N ALA A 375 9.76 -31.26 13.66
CA ALA A 375 9.25 -29.97 14.12
C ALA A 375 9.81 -28.84 13.25
N GLY A 376 8.90 -28.05 12.65
CA GLY A 376 9.26 -26.96 11.74
C GLY A 376 9.37 -27.34 10.27
N ALA A 377 9.34 -28.63 9.91
CA ALA A 377 9.19 -29.04 8.52
C ALA A 377 7.79 -28.71 7.98
N VAL A 378 7.65 -28.69 6.65
CA VAL A 378 6.37 -28.39 5.98
C VAL A 378 5.85 -29.56 5.13
N THR A 379 6.59 -30.66 5.03
CA THR A 379 6.22 -31.88 4.30
C THR A 379 6.40 -33.12 5.17
N CYS A 380 5.71 -34.21 4.81
CA CYS A 380 5.94 -35.53 5.39
C CYS A 380 7.25 -36.17 4.87
N ASN A 381 7.49 -37.42 5.27
CA ASN A 381 8.64 -38.23 4.85
C ASN A 381 8.59 -38.76 3.41
N ASP A 382 7.57 -38.38 2.63
CA ASP A 382 7.48 -38.77 1.23
C ASP A 382 8.53 -38.02 0.40
N GLN A 383 9.38 -38.77 -0.30
CA GLN A 383 10.47 -38.22 -1.10
C GLN A 383 9.94 -37.28 -2.19
N ALA A 384 8.81 -37.61 -2.83
CA ALA A 384 8.21 -36.76 -3.85
C ALA A 384 7.76 -35.41 -3.27
N HIS A 385 7.20 -35.39 -2.06
CA HIS A 385 6.74 -34.17 -1.41
C HIS A 385 7.92 -33.30 -0.98
N MET A 386 8.97 -33.91 -0.44
CA MET A 386 10.21 -33.22 -0.04
C MET A 386 10.89 -32.59 -1.26
N ASP A 387 10.99 -33.31 -2.37
CA ASP A 387 11.62 -32.82 -3.58
C ASP A 387 10.80 -31.69 -4.22
N TRP A 388 9.47 -31.82 -4.22
CA TRP A 388 8.58 -30.75 -4.67
C TRP A 388 8.74 -29.49 -3.83
N TYR A 389 8.73 -29.61 -2.49
CA TYR A 389 8.93 -28.47 -1.60
C TYR A 389 10.33 -27.84 -1.77
N ARG A 390 11.38 -28.66 -1.95
CA ARG A 390 12.74 -28.15 -2.19
C ARG A 390 12.79 -27.32 -3.48
N GLN A 391 12.17 -27.80 -4.55
CA GLN A 391 12.09 -27.07 -5.82
C GLN A 391 11.28 -25.77 -5.68
N TYR A 392 10.12 -25.83 -5.04
CA TYR A 392 9.31 -24.66 -4.71
C TYR A 392 10.13 -23.64 -3.89
N HIS A 393 10.77 -24.09 -2.81
CA HIS A 393 11.53 -23.24 -1.92
C HIS A 393 12.72 -22.58 -2.64
N ASN A 394 13.50 -23.33 -3.41
CA ASN A 394 14.62 -22.80 -4.19
C ASN A 394 14.18 -21.72 -5.19
N ARG A 395 12.99 -21.89 -5.79
CA ARG A 395 12.45 -20.95 -6.78
C ARG A 395 11.91 -19.68 -6.13
N PHE A 396 11.14 -19.81 -5.05
CA PHE A 396 10.42 -18.67 -4.45
C PHE A 396 11.13 -18.00 -3.27
N SER A 397 12.17 -18.60 -2.69
CA SER A 397 12.97 -17.94 -1.62
C SER A 397 13.90 -16.85 -2.14
N ARG A 398 14.40 -17.00 -3.37
CA ARG A 398 15.37 -16.08 -3.99
C ARG A 398 14.71 -14.92 -4.73
N LEU A 399 13.42 -15.04 -5.02
CA LEU A 399 12.67 -14.03 -5.75
C LEU A 399 12.05 -13.03 -4.78
N SER A 400 12.58 -11.80 -4.76
CA SER A 400 11.97 -10.71 -4.01
C SER A 400 10.53 -10.49 -4.48
N PHE A 401 9.61 -10.61 -3.53
CA PHE A 401 8.15 -10.68 -3.69
C PHE A 401 7.51 -9.62 -4.62
N PRO A 402 8.02 -8.37 -4.73
CA PRO A 402 7.45 -7.37 -5.63
C PRO A 402 7.80 -7.57 -7.12
N GLY A 403 8.87 -8.30 -7.44
CA GLY A 403 9.33 -8.51 -8.82
C GLY A 403 8.49 -9.56 -9.55
N VAL A 404 8.27 -10.71 -8.90
CA VAL A 404 7.53 -11.85 -9.49
C VAL A 404 6.07 -11.53 -9.73
N ARG A 405 5.40 -10.85 -8.80
CA ARG A 405 3.99 -10.48 -9.00
C ARG A 405 3.80 -9.43 -10.10
N ARG A 406 4.77 -8.52 -10.27
CA ARG A 406 4.78 -7.60 -11.42
C ARG A 406 4.95 -8.33 -12.73
N VAL A 407 5.75 -9.40 -12.77
CA VAL A 407 5.94 -10.22 -13.98
C VAL A 407 4.71 -11.07 -14.28
N ILE A 408 4.15 -11.77 -13.28
CA ILE A 408 2.94 -12.59 -13.44
C ILE A 408 1.75 -11.73 -13.86
N ARG A 409 1.55 -10.57 -13.23
CA ARG A 409 0.43 -9.67 -13.55
C ARG A 409 0.57 -9.06 -14.95
N ARG A 410 1.77 -8.62 -15.35
CA ARG A 410 2.02 -8.13 -16.71
C ARG A 410 1.82 -9.19 -17.79
N GLN A 411 1.88 -10.47 -17.44
CA GLN A 411 1.62 -11.57 -18.36
C GLN A 411 0.11 -11.86 -18.45
N GLN A 412 -0.60 -11.82 -17.32
CA GLN A 412 -2.07 -11.92 -17.29
C GLN A 412 -2.75 -10.76 -18.03
N GLU A 413 -2.20 -9.55 -17.92
CA GLU A 413 -2.70 -8.35 -18.61
C GLU A 413 -2.42 -8.33 -20.12
N ARG A 414 -1.52 -9.19 -20.66
CA ARG A 414 -1.03 -9.09 -22.05
C ARG A 414 -1.70 -10.01 -23.08
N GLY A 415 -2.52 -10.98 -22.67
CA GLY A 415 -3.11 -11.96 -23.59
C GLY A 415 -2.08 -12.85 -24.31
N ASP A 416 -2.54 -13.95 -24.91
CA ASP A 416 -1.69 -15.03 -25.46
C ASP A 416 -0.82 -14.65 -26.67
N ASN A 417 -0.95 -13.44 -27.23
CA ASN A 417 -0.34 -13.05 -28.52
C ASN A 417 1.01 -12.32 -28.43
N SER A 418 1.74 -12.39 -27.31
CA SER A 418 3.08 -11.75 -27.21
C SER A 418 4.22 -12.75 -27.39
N THR A 419 5.09 -12.52 -28.37
CA THR A 419 6.36 -13.24 -28.62
C THR A 419 7.45 -13.02 -27.58
N ALA A 420 7.15 -12.33 -26.47
CA ALA A 420 8.07 -12.20 -25.35
C ALA A 420 8.11 -13.53 -24.57
N PRO A 421 9.30 -14.01 -24.12
CA PRO A 421 9.41 -15.26 -23.38
C PRO A 421 8.51 -15.21 -22.15
N ALA A 422 7.43 -15.98 -22.20
CA ALA A 422 6.54 -16.16 -21.07
C ALA A 422 7.37 -16.80 -19.95
N LEU A 423 7.51 -16.09 -18.84
CA LEU A 423 8.02 -16.64 -17.60
C LEU A 423 6.90 -17.52 -17.00
N ARG A 424 6.47 -18.55 -17.75
CA ARG A 424 5.60 -19.61 -17.24
C ARG A 424 6.38 -20.24 -16.10
N VAL A 425 5.94 -19.95 -14.88
CA VAL A 425 6.50 -20.55 -13.68
C VAL A 425 6.01 -21.98 -13.66
N GLU A 426 6.63 -22.86 -14.45
CA GLU A 426 6.29 -24.28 -14.50
C GLU A 426 6.63 -24.90 -13.14
N LEU A 427 5.62 -25.04 -12.29
CA LEU A 427 5.76 -25.79 -11.05
C LEU A 427 6.03 -27.26 -11.39
N PRO A 428 6.86 -27.97 -10.59
CA PRO A 428 7.13 -29.37 -10.85
C PRO A 428 5.85 -30.20 -10.74
N ALA A 429 5.71 -31.21 -11.61
CA ALA A 429 4.66 -32.19 -11.44
C ALA A 429 4.86 -32.98 -10.14
N LEU A 430 3.76 -33.49 -9.58
CA LEU A 430 3.78 -34.37 -8.43
C LEU A 430 3.00 -35.64 -8.76
N GLY A 431 3.72 -36.70 -9.16
CA GLY A 431 3.10 -37.88 -9.75
C GLY A 431 2.42 -37.50 -11.06
N ASP A 432 1.13 -37.85 -11.18
CA ASP A 432 0.32 -37.56 -12.37
C ASP A 432 -0.28 -36.14 -12.37
N LEU A 433 -0.12 -35.38 -11.28
CA LEU A 433 -0.65 -34.02 -11.18
C LEU A 433 0.35 -33.01 -11.75
N PRO A 434 -0.04 -32.18 -12.73
CA PRO A 434 0.80 -31.09 -13.19
C PRO A 434 0.98 -30.07 -12.06
N GLY A 435 2.13 -29.41 -12.02
CA GLY A 435 2.54 -28.64 -10.84
C GLY A 435 1.64 -27.45 -10.51
N ASP A 436 0.95 -26.89 -11.51
CA ASP A 436 -0.04 -25.81 -11.35
C ASP A 436 -1.34 -26.28 -10.67
N GLN A 437 -1.63 -27.58 -10.70
CA GLN A 437 -2.76 -28.20 -10.03
C GLN A 437 -2.42 -28.69 -8.61
N VAL A 438 -1.15 -28.68 -8.22
CA VAL A 438 -0.73 -29.09 -6.87
C VAL A 438 -1.14 -28.03 -5.84
N VAL A 439 -2.15 -28.35 -5.04
CA VAL A 439 -2.63 -27.49 -3.95
C VAL A 439 -1.71 -27.63 -2.73
N HIS A 440 -1.21 -26.51 -2.22
CA HIS A 440 -0.30 -26.51 -1.08
C HIS A 440 -0.50 -25.36 -0.09
N THR A 441 -0.05 -25.56 1.15
CA THR A 441 -0.12 -24.57 2.25
C THR A 441 1.26 -24.08 2.68
N PHE A 442 2.30 -24.20 1.84
CA PHE A 442 3.69 -23.84 2.18
C PHE A 442 3.93 -22.38 2.54
N LYS A 443 3.01 -21.48 2.17
CA LYS A 443 3.07 -20.06 2.54
C LYS A 443 1.72 -19.60 3.03
N ALA A 444 1.75 -18.58 3.88
CA ALA A 444 0.56 -17.80 4.19
C ALA A 444 -0.07 -17.24 2.91
N GLY A 445 -1.39 -17.26 2.86
CA GLY A 445 -2.16 -16.56 1.84
C GLY A 445 -1.96 -15.05 1.96
N SER A 446 -2.36 -14.34 0.91
CA SER A 446 -2.47 -12.88 0.93
C SER A 446 -3.84 -12.49 0.43
N THR A 447 -4.37 -11.37 0.92
CA THR A 447 -5.50 -10.72 0.24
C THR A 447 -5.10 -10.31 -1.17
N TYR A 448 -6.08 -10.24 -2.07
CA TYR A 448 -5.86 -9.84 -3.46
C TYR A 448 -5.65 -8.33 -3.55
N CYS A 449 -6.63 -7.55 -3.11
CA CYS A 449 -6.54 -6.10 -3.04
C CYS A 449 -7.40 -5.57 -1.89
N LEU A 450 -7.25 -4.27 -1.63
CA LEU A 450 -8.15 -3.49 -0.81
C LEU A 450 -8.98 -2.63 -1.77
N GLN A 451 -10.29 -2.87 -1.84
CA GLN A 451 -11.18 -2.01 -2.59
C GLN A 451 -11.45 -0.75 -1.80
N THR A 452 -11.25 0.41 -2.41
CA THR A 452 -11.56 1.71 -1.79
C THR A 452 -12.61 2.41 -2.63
N ILE A 453 -13.58 3.05 -1.97
CA ILE A 453 -14.57 3.92 -2.59
C ILE A 453 -14.41 5.32 -2.01
N GLN A 454 -14.37 6.31 -2.90
CA GLN A 454 -14.29 7.73 -2.54
C GLN A 454 -15.23 8.53 -3.43
N TRP A 455 -15.66 9.70 -2.97
CA TRP A 455 -16.32 10.67 -3.83
C TRP A 455 -15.33 11.24 -4.86
N ALA A 456 -15.81 11.82 -5.96
CA ALA A 456 -14.97 12.36 -7.04
C ALA A 456 -13.85 13.34 -6.60
N CYS A 457 -14.11 14.12 -5.56
CA CYS A 457 -13.24 15.06 -4.85
C CYS A 457 -12.18 14.38 -3.96
N GLY A 458 -12.14 13.04 -3.94
CA GLY A 458 -11.21 12.25 -3.12
C GLY A 458 -11.65 12.04 -1.68
N TYR A 459 -12.82 12.54 -1.26
CA TYR A 459 -13.33 12.31 0.10
C TYR A 459 -13.68 10.82 0.28
N PRO A 460 -13.05 10.10 1.23
CA PRO A 460 -13.23 8.65 1.35
C PRO A 460 -14.65 8.31 1.84
N ILE A 461 -15.26 7.28 1.25
CA ILE A 461 -16.59 6.77 1.62
C ILE A 461 -16.44 5.51 2.45
N GLY A 462 -15.68 4.55 1.95
CA GLY A 462 -15.54 3.24 2.57
C GLY A 462 -14.53 2.38 1.85
N TRP A 463 -14.36 1.17 2.37
CA TRP A 463 -13.41 0.21 1.83
C TRP A 463 -13.86 -1.22 2.13
N GLY A 464 -13.29 -2.18 1.41
CA GLY A 464 -13.52 -3.60 1.60
C GLY A 464 -12.31 -4.44 1.18
N LYS A 465 -12.25 -5.69 1.63
CA LYS A 465 -11.17 -6.62 1.29
C LYS A 465 -11.59 -7.58 0.20
N CYS A 466 -10.82 -7.65 -0.87
CA CYS A 466 -10.93 -8.69 -1.87
C CYS A 466 -9.93 -9.80 -1.52
N TYR A 467 -10.42 -11.00 -1.22
CA TYR A 467 -9.60 -12.05 -0.59
C TYR A 467 -8.86 -12.94 -1.57
N ARG A 468 -9.47 -13.27 -2.71
CA ARG A 468 -8.91 -14.18 -3.73
C ARG A 468 -8.72 -13.49 -5.08
N SER A 469 -9.72 -12.71 -5.45
CA SER A 469 -9.81 -11.95 -6.67
C SER A 469 -10.64 -10.71 -6.40
N GLU A 470 -10.51 -9.71 -7.27
CA GLU A 470 -11.45 -8.61 -7.38
C GLU A 470 -12.62 -9.04 -8.27
N SER A 471 -13.41 -10.03 -7.79
CA SER A 471 -14.58 -10.52 -8.52
C SER A 471 -15.76 -9.58 -8.37
N GLU A 472 -16.62 -9.53 -9.39
CA GLU A 472 -17.82 -8.68 -9.43
C GLU A 472 -18.72 -8.91 -8.21
N SER A 473 -18.85 -10.17 -7.76
CA SER A 473 -19.61 -10.53 -6.56
C SER A 473 -19.03 -9.98 -5.26
N GLN A 474 -17.70 -9.95 -5.12
CA GLN A 474 -17.05 -9.37 -3.92
C GLN A 474 -17.18 -7.85 -3.95
N VAL A 475 -17.00 -7.25 -5.12
CA VAL A 475 -17.17 -5.82 -5.33
C VAL A 475 -18.59 -5.37 -5.00
N LEU A 476 -19.61 -6.06 -5.54
CA LEU A 476 -21.02 -5.78 -5.23
C LEU A 476 -21.30 -5.93 -3.73
N GLY A 477 -20.83 -7.01 -3.09
CA GLY A 477 -20.98 -7.19 -1.65
C GLY A 477 -20.29 -6.11 -0.80
N ILE A 478 -19.22 -5.48 -1.30
CA ILE A 478 -18.60 -4.31 -0.66
C ILE A 478 -19.50 -3.08 -0.82
N MET A 479 -20.04 -2.85 -2.02
CA MET A 479 -20.97 -1.75 -2.29
C MET A 479 -22.22 -1.86 -1.40
N ASP A 480 -22.88 -3.02 -1.39
CA ASP A 480 -24.10 -3.24 -0.61
C ASP A 480 -23.86 -2.99 0.88
N ARG A 481 -22.70 -3.41 1.41
CA ARG A 481 -22.33 -3.15 2.81
C ARG A 481 -22.09 -1.66 3.08
N ILE A 482 -21.51 -0.93 2.13
CA ILE A 482 -21.22 0.50 2.30
C ILE A 482 -22.51 1.33 2.40
N TRP A 483 -23.52 1.00 1.59
CA TRP A 483 -24.78 1.75 1.54
C TRP A 483 -25.96 1.08 2.24
N ALA A 484 -25.76 -0.04 2.95
CA ALA A 484 -26.83 -0.79 3.64
C ALA A 484 -27.71 0.11 4.53
N ASP A 485 -27.08 0.97 5.33
CA ASP A 485 -27.77 1.87 6.26
C ASP A 485 -28.22 3.19 5.60
N HIS A 486 -27.77 3.47 4.37
CA HIS A 486 -28.02 4.73 3.66
C HIS A 486 -28.25 4.50 2.15
N PRO A 487 -29.30 3.75 1.76
CA PRO A 487 -29.56 3.43 0.37
C PRO A 487 -29.76 4.67 -0.51
N ASP A 488 -30.40 5.72 0.04
CA ASP A 488 -30.60 7.00 -0.65
C ASP A 488 -29.30 7.80 -0.84
N SER A 489 -28.24 7.43 -0.12
CA SER A 489 -26.91 8.04 -0.26
C SER A 489 -26.05 7.37 -1.34
N ARG A 490 -26.56 6.36 -2.04
CA ARG A 490 -25.84 5.71 -3.15
C ARG A 490 -25.51 6.74 -4.25
N PRO A 491 -24.30 6.69 -4.84
CA PRO A 491 -23.94 7.58 -5.94
C PRO A 491 -24.84 7.33 -7.16
N SER A 492 -25.09 8.39 -7.93
CA SER A 492 -25.78 8.28 -9.22
C SER A 492 -24.89 7.64 -10.29
N PHE A 493 -23.58 7.84 -10.17
CA PHE A 493 -22.57 7.29 -11.08
C PHE A 493 -21.42 6.69 -10.28
N LEU A 494 -20.90 5.55 -10.75
CA LEU A 494 -19.71 4.91 -10.21
C LEU A 494 -18.67 4.75 -11.31
N ALA A 495 -17.51 5.35 -11.14
CA ALA A 495 -16.35 5.10 -11.99
C ALA A 495 -15.60 3.86 -11.48
N TYR A 496 -15.43 2.87 -12.36
CA TYR A 496 -14.76 1.60 -12.08
C TYR A 496 -14.14 1.06 -13.38
N ASP A 497 -12.98 0.41 -13.30
CA ASP A 497 -12.23 -0.07 -14.47
C ASP A 497 -12.90 -1.27 -15.17
N ASN A 498 -13.54 -2.17 -14.40
CA ASN A 498 -14.35 -3.27 -14.93
C ASN A 498 -15.87 -2.98 -14.80
N ALA A 499 -16.27 -1.74 -15.08
CA ALA A 499 -17.65 -1.27 -14.89
C ALA A 499 -18.69 -2.09 -15.68
N CYS A 500 -18.40 -2.47 -16.93
CA CYS A 500 -19.36 -3.20 -17.78
C CYS A 500 -19.68 -4.58 -17.22
N SER A 501 -18.67 -5.34 -16.79
CA SER A 501 -18.89 -6.68 -16.20
C SER A 501 -19.59 -6.58 -14.85
N LEU A 502 -19.22 -5.59 -14.03
CA LEU A 502 -19.90 -5.33 -12.76
C LEU A 502 -21.38 -4.94 -12.98
N LEU A 503 -21.68 -4.06 -13.94
CA LEU A 503 -23.04 -3.66 -14.27
C LEU A 503 -23.86 -4.86 -14.76
N ARG A 504 -23.30 -5.67 -15.66
CA ARG A 504 -23.93 -6.92 -16.10
C ARG A 504 -24.23 -7.82 -14.91
N HIS A 505 -23.28 -7.99 -13.99
CA HIS A 505 -23.47 -8.78 -12.79
C HIS A 505 -24.61 -8.24 -11.92
N ILE A 506 -24.63 -6.94 -11.63
CA ILE A 506 -25.69 -6.28 -10.84
C ILE A 506 -27.07 -6.53 -11.45
N VAL A 507 -27.25 -6.24 -12.74
CA VAL A 507 -28.54 -6.39 -13.43
C VAL A 507 -29.00 -7.84 -13.49
N THR A 508 -28.06 -8.80 -13.61
CA THR A 508 -28.40 -10.23 -13.57
C THR A 508 -28.83 -10.72 -12.18
N GLN A 509 -28.33 -10.11 -11.10
CA GLN A 509 -28.71 -10.47 -9.73
C GLN A 509 -30.05 -9.82 -9.32
N ASP A 510 -30.29 -8.58 -9.73
CA ASP A 510 -31.55 -7.88 -9.53
C ASP A 510 -31.84 -6.95 -10.72
N SER A 511 -32.83 -7.30 -11.52
CA SER A 511 -33.25 -6.51 -12.68
C SER A 511 -33.85 -5.16 -12.31
N ARG A 512 -34.16 -4.93 -11.03
CA ARG A 512 -34.67 -3.66 -10.49
C ARG A 512 -33.60 -2.88 -9.74
N SER A 513 -32.37 -3.39 -9.63
CA SER A 513 -31.27 -2.60 -9.09
C SER A 513 -30.97 -1.45 -10.05
N PRO A 514 -31.07 -0.19 -9.61
CA PRO A 514 -30.96 0.99 -10.47
C PRO A 514 -29.57 1.19 -11.05
#